data_AF-A0A840FBM8-F1
#
_entry.id   AF-A0A840FBM8-F1
#
_cell.length_a   1.000
_cell.length_b   1.000
_cell.length_c   1.000
_cell.angle_alpha   90.00
_cell.angle_beta   90.00
_cell.angle_gamma   90.00
#
_symmetry.space_group_name_H-M   'P 1'
#
loop_
_entity.id
_entity.type
_entity.pdbx_description
1 polymer ?
#
loop_
_entity_poly.entity_id
_entity_poly.type
_entity_poly.pdbx_seq_one_letter_code
_entity_poly.pdbx_strand_id
1 'polypeptide(L)'
;MSRVREQLIWKALLAVDEVAERAIETREAMPPPSLALRFALAFLYASGNGERWPYDAFWLAIRTPLPTDTRPPRRPGDTLTALQAIIRNVGLRPSAEVLQWLRTRGPYVAELQVRRAAAELLREDVRELEAAKERERRYHG
;
A
#
# COMPACT_ATOMS: atom_id res chain seq x y z
N MET A 1 -5.01 17.19 2.07
CA MET A 1 -3.71 16.58 1.73
C MET A 1 -3.78 16.27 0.21
N SER A 2 -2.79 16.68 -0.61
CA SER A 2 -3.04 17.08 -2.02
C SER A 2 -3.28 15.92 -3.02
N ARG A 3 -4.12 16.19 -4.04
CA ARG A 3 -4.44 15.30 -5.18
C ARG A 3 -3.19 14.75 -5.89
N VAL A 4 -2.09 15.49 -5.86
CA VAL A 4 -0.81 15.10 -6.47
C VAL A 4 -0.19 13.90 -5.75
N ARG A 5 -0.19 13.88 -4.41
CA ARG A 5 0.38 12.75 -3.65
C ARG A 5 -0.38 11.46 -3.94
N GLU A 6 -1.69 11.55 -4.04
CA GLU A 6 -2.57 10.40 -4.31
C GLU A 6 -2.31 9.82 -5.70
N GLN A 7 -2.16 10.69 -6.70
CA GLN A 7 -1.75 10.29 -8.04
C GLN A 7 -0.35 9.62 -8.05
N LEU A 8 0.59 10.11 -7.25
CA LEU A 8 1.92 9.49 -7.15
C LEU A 8 1.86 8.12 -6.48
N ILE A 9 1.04 7.94 -5.43
CA ILE A 9 0.79 6.64 -4.80
C ILE A 9 0.20 5.67 -5.82
N TRP A 10 -0.80 6.10 -6.60
CA TRP A 10 -1.38 5.27 -7.65
C TRP A 10 -0.35 4.85 -8.70
N LYS A 11 0.45 5.79 -9.20
CA LYS A 11 1.52 5.49 -10.17
C LYS A 11 2.55 4.51 -9.61
N ALA A 12 2.90 4.65 -8.33
CA ALA A 12 3.81 3.72 -7.68
C ALA A 12 3.16 2.32 -7.53
N LEU A 13 1.87 2.23 -7.19
CA LEU A 13 1.14 0.95 -7.16
C LEU A 13 1.08 0.30 -8.54
N LEU A 14 0.87 1.08 -9.62
CA LEU A 14 0.94 0.57 -10.98
C LEU A 14 2.30 -0.04 -11.29
N ALA A 15 3.40 0.65 -10.94
CA ALA A 15 4.75 0.13 -11.16
C ALA A 15 5.02 -1.18 -10.39
N VAL A 16 4.49 -1.30 -9.17
CA VAL A 16 4.61 -2.54 -8.37
C VAL A 16 3.78 -3.68 -8.97
N ASP A 17 2.56 -3.38 -9.40
CA ASP A 17 1.67 -4.36 -10.05
C ASP A 17 2.24 -4.89 -11.37
N GLU A 18 2.88 -4.04 -12.20
CA GLU A 18 3.56 -4.48 -13.43
C GLU A 18 4.66 -5.52 -13.15
N VAL A 19 5.40 -5.33 -12.07
CA VAL A 19 6.41 -6.30 -11.63
C VAL A 19 5.76 -7.56 -11.07
N ALA A 20 4.66 -7.43 -10.35
CA ALA A 20 3.91 -8.57 -9.83
C ALA A 20 3.42 -9.47 -10.96
N GLU A 21 2.84 -8.90 -12.02
CA GLU A 21 2.38 -9.62 -13.21
C GLU A 21 3.53 -10.37 -13.88
N ARG A 22 4.65 -9.70 -14.14
CA ARG A 22 5.84 -10.35 -14.72
C ARG A 22 6.39 -11.49 -13.85
N ALA A 23 6.42 -11.30 -12.53
CA ALA A 23 6.91 -12.31 -11.59
C ALA A 23 5.99 -13.54 -11.53
N ILE A 24 4.68 -13.36 -11.75
CA ILE A 24 3.68 -14.42 -11.85
C ILE A 24 3.82 -15.19 -13.16
N GLU A 25 4.05 -14.50 -14.27
CA GLU A 25 4.15 -15.09 -15.61
C GLU A 25 5.46 -15.88 -15.80
N THR A 26 6.55 -15.40 -15.20
CA THR A 26 7.88 -15.99 -15.39
C THR A 26 8.14 -17.12 -14.39
N ARG A 27 8.66 -18.26 -14.87
CA ARG A 27 9.12 -19.36 -14.00
C ARG A 27 10.48 -19.10 -13.34
N GLU A 28 11.32 -18.33 -14.00
CA GLU A 28 12.64 -17.94 -13.51
C GLU A 28 12.54 -16.96 -12.33
N ALA A 29 13.64 -16.80 -11.59
CA ALA A 29 13.75 -15.71 -10.64
C ALA A 29 13.73 -14.37 -11.41
N MET A 30 13.01 -13.38 -10.90
CA MET A 30 13.07 -12.05 -11.50
C MET A 30 14.52 -11.53 -11.48
N PRO A 31 14.94 -10.82 -12.55
CA PRO A 31 16.23 -10.15 -12.56
C PRO A 31 16.34 -9.18 -11.36
N PRO A 32 17.57 -8.75 -11.01
CA PRO A 32 17.78 -7.80 -9.91
C PRO A 32 16.79 -6.62 -10.00
N PRO A 33 16.07 -6.31 -8.90
CA PRO A 33 15.09 -5.24 -8.90
C PRO A 33 15.67 -3.93 -9.39
N SER A 34 15.01 -3.34 -10.38
CA SER A 34 15.39 -2.06 -10.97
C SER A 34 15.34 -0.93 -9.94
N LEU A 35 16.08 0.15 -10.20
CA LEU A 35 16.04 1.35 -9.35
C LEU A 35 14.60 1.88 -9.21
N ALA A 36 13.81 1.83 -10.30
CA ALA A 36 12.43 2.27 -10.30
C ALA A 36 11.56 1.47 -9.32
N LEU A 37 11.69 0.14 -9.28
CA LEU A 37 10.95 -0.70 -8.34
C LEU A 37 11.36 -0.43 -6.89
N ARG A 38 12.68 -0.32 -6.64
CA ARG A 38 13.19 0.00 -5.29
C ARG A 38 12.64 1.33 -4.80
N PHE A 39 12.65 2.34 -5.67
CA PHE A 39 12.11 3.66 -5.38
C PHE A 39 10.60 3.60 -5.12
N ALA A 40 9.83 2.89 -5.96
CA ALA A 40 8.39 2.75 -5.79
C ALA A 40 8.03 2.08 -4.44
N LEU A 41 8.71 0.99 -4.08
CA LEU A 41 8.50 0.31 -2.80
C LEU A 41 8.87 1.21 -1.61
N ALA A 42 10.01 1.89 -1.67
CA ALA A 42 10.44 2.82 -0.62
C ALA A 42 9.47 4.01 -0.47
N PHE A 43 9.00 4.57 -1.58
CA PHE A 43 8.02 5.65 -1.60
C PHE A 43 6.66 5.21 -1.02
N LEU A 44 6.19 4.02 -1.37
CA LEU A 44 4.95 3.46 -0.82
C LEU A 44 5.09 3.18 0.68
N TYR A 45 6.24 2.66 1.14
CA TYR A 45 6.54 2.47 2.56
C TYR A 45 6.49 3.79 3.33
N ALA A 46 7.18 4.82 2.82
CA ALA A 46 7.17 6.16 3.41
C ALA A 46 5.78 6.83 3.35
N SER A 47 4.90 6.38 2.44
CA SER A 47 3.56 6.93 2.27
C SER A 47 2.47 6.18 3.06
N GLY A 48 2.77 4.97 3.54
CA GLY A 48 1.84 4.11 4.27
C GLY A 48 1.86 4.31 5.78
N ASN A 49 1.36 3.32 6.50
CA ASN A 49 1.17 3.35 7.96
C ASN A 49 2.39 2.83 8.74
N GLY A 50 3.57 2.75 8.11
CA GLY A 50 4.83 2.36 8.77
C GLY A 50 5.07 0.84 8.86
N GLU A 51 4.15 0.00 8.40
CA GLU A 51 4.36 -1.45 8.37
C GLU A 51 5.39 -1.84 7.30
N ARG A 52 6.48 -2.50 7.70
CA ARG A 52 7.57 -2.91 6.79
C ARG A 52 7.31 -4.26 6.11
N TRP A 53 6.60 -5.17 6.78
CA TRP A 53 6.40 -6.55 6.34
C TRP A 53 5.80 -6.71 4.93
N PRO A 54 4.86 -5.87 4.43
CA PRO A 54 4.28 -6.07 3.10
C PRO A 54 5.32 -5.92 2.00
N TYR A 55 6.26 -4.98 2.18
CA TYR A 55 7.31 -4.68 1.21
C TYR A 55 8.38 -5.76 1.21
N ASP A 56 8.78 -6.25 2.38
CA ASP A 56 9.72 -7.37 2.49
C ASP A 56 9.12 -8.66 1.92
N ALA A 57 7.85 -8.94 2.20
CA ALA A 57 7.14 -10.09 1.66
C ALA A 57 7.04 -10.02 0.13
N PHE A 58 6.69 -8.85 -0.42
CA PHE A 58 6.65 -8.63 -1.86
C PHE A 58 8.03 -8.84 -2.49
N TRP A 59 9.07 -8.24 -1.89
CA TRP A 59 10.45 -8.36 -2.35
C TRP A 59 10.95 -9.80 -2.34
N LEU A 60 10.63 -10.57 -1.29
CA LEU A 60 10.98 -11.98 -1.21
C LEU A 60 10.23 -12.81 -2.24
N ALA A 61 8.93 -12.57 -2.40
CA ALA A 61 8.07 -13.31 -3.32
C ALA A 61 8.57 -13.21 -4.77
N ILE A 62 8.83 -11.99 -5.26
CA ILE A 62 9.26 -11.79 -6.66
C ILE A 62 10.66 -12.37 -6.95
N ARG A 63 11.50 -12.53 -5.91
CA ARG A 63 12.86 -13.06 -6.05
C ARG A 63 12.96 -14.56 -5.86
N THR A 64 11.98 -15.19 -5.24
CA THR A 64 12.00 -16.63 -4.95
C THR A 64 11.76 -17.39 -6.25
N PRO A 65 12.72 -18.17 -6.79
CA PRO A 65 12.51 -18.99 -8.00
C PRO A 65 11.30 -19.92 -7.83
N LEU A 66 10.53 -20.17 -8.89
CA LEU A 66 9.50 -21.19 -8.82
C LEU A 66 10.16 -22.56 -8.69
N PRO A 67 9.66 -23.45 -7.81
CA PRO A 67 10.15 -24.81 -7.75
C PRO A 67 10.07 -25.47 -9.13
N THR A 68 11.10 -26.22 -9.49
CA THR A 68 11.09 -27.06 -10.70
C THR A 68 10.41 -28.42 -10.47
N ASP A 69 9.91 -28.67 -9.25
CA ASP A 69 9.19 -29.89 -8.89
C ASP A 69 7.70 -29.82 -9.24
N THR A 70 6.95 -30.89 -8.97
CA THR A 70 5.50 -30.98 -9.23
C THR A 70 4.65 -30.20 -8.22
N ARG A 71 5.25 -29.47 -7.26
CA ARG A 71 4.47 -28.76 -6.24
C ARG A 71 3.79 -27.53 -6.86
N PRO A 72 2.58 -27.19 -6.39
CA PRO A 72 1.89 -26.02 -6.88
C PRO A 72 2.72 -24.75 -6.60
N PRO A 73 2.78 -23.81 -7.58
CA PRO A 73 3.57 -22.59 -7.44
C PRO A 73 3.00 -21.73 -6.31
N ARG A 74 3.80 -21.46 -5.27
CA ARG A 74 3.41 -20.56 -4.16
C ARG A 74 3.54 -19.08 -4.51
N ARG A 75 4.49 -18.75 -5.39
CA ARG A 75 4.84 -17.38 -5.78
C ARG A 75 3.64 -16.53 -6.21
N PRO A 76 2.69 -16.99 -7.04
CA PRO A 76 1.56 -16.16 -7.44
C PRO A 76 0.67 -15.75 -6.27
N GLY A 77 0.41 -16.68 -5.34
CA GLY A 77 -0.32 -16.40 -4.11
C GLY A 77 0.44 -15.40 -3.23
N ASP A 78 1.71 -15.67 -2.95
CA ASP A 78 2.54 -14.83 -2.08
C ASP A 78 2.70 -13.40 -2.61
N THR A 79 2.94 -13.26 -3.92
CA THR A 79 3.06 -11.96 -4.59
C THR A 79 1.76 -11.17 -4.51
N LEU A 80 0.62 -11.81 -4.79
CA LEU A 80 -0.68 -11.16 -4.74
C LEU A 80 -1.08 -10.78 -3.30
N THR A 81 -0.83 -11.66 -2.33
CA THR A 81 -1.07 -11.38 -0.91
C THR A 81 -0.24 -10.19 -0.43
N ALA A 82 1.03 -10.12 -0.80
CA ALA A 82 1.91 -9.01 -0.47
C ALA A 82 1.46 -7.70 -1.16
N LEU A 83 1.07 -7.75 -2.44
CA LEU A 83 0.52 -6.59 -3.16
C LEU A 83 -0.75 -6.05 -2.49
N GLN A 84 -1.70 -6.92 -2.13
CA GLN A 84 -2.92 -6.51 -1.42
C GLN A 84 -2.61 -5.89 -0.05
N ALA A 85 -1.58 -6.38 0.64
CA ALA A 85 -1.12 -5.79 1.89
C ALA A 85 -0.50 -4.40 1.69
N ILE A 86 0.29 -4.19 0.63
CA ILE A 86 0.81 -2.87 0.26
C ILE A 86 -0.35 -1.90 -0.04
N ILE A 87 -1.36 -2.34 -0.81
CA ILE A 87 -2.57 -1.56 -1.11
C ILE A 87 -3.27 -1.11 0.19
N ARG A 88 -3.47 -2.03 1.15
CA ARG A 88 -4.02 -1.69 2.48
C ARG A 88 -3.15 -0.68 3.21
N ASN A 89 -1.84 -0.90 3.22
CA ASN A 89 -0.90 -0.07 3.98
C ASN A 89 -0.88 1.39 3.51
N VAL A 90 -1.12 1.65 2.22
CA VAL A 90 -1.24 3.02 1.68
C VAL A 90 -2.64 3.62 1.80
N GLY A 91 -3.55 2.95 2.53
CA GLY A 91 -4.89 3.43 2.82
C GLY A 91 -5.90 3.16 1.71
N LEU A 92 -5.69 2.14 0.88
CA LEU A 92 -6.69 1.68 -0.09
C LEU A 92 -7.27 0.34 0.36
N ARG A 93 -8.57 0.13 0.14
CA ARG A 93 -9.19 -1.17 0.35
C ARG A 93 -8.90 -2.06 -0.86
N PRO A 94 -8.23 -3.21 -0.72
CA PRO A 94 -8.04 -4.15 -1.81
C PRO A 94 -9.40 -4.74 -2.17
N SER A 95 -9.93 -4.36 -3.31
CA SER A 95 -11.15 -4.91 -3.92
C SER A 95 -10.82 -5.49 -5.29
N ALA A 96 -11.71 -6.34 -5.81
CA ALA A 96 -11.57 -6.86 -7.17
C ALA A 96 -11.46 -5.73 -8.21
N GLU A 97 -12.21 -4.64 -8.00
CA GLU A 97 -12.20 -3.45 -8.84
C GLU A 97 -10.85 -2.71 -8.79
N VAL A 98 -10.28 -2.48 -7.61
CA VAL A 98 -8.96 -1.84 -7.48
C VAL A 98 -7.88 -2.68 -8.18
N LEU A 99 -7.90 -3.99 -7.98
CA LEU A 99 -6.98 -4.90 -8.64
C LEU A 99 -7.19 -4.91 -10.17
N GLN A 100 -8.44 -4.85 -10.62
CA GLN A 100 -8.77 -4.76 -12.03
C GLN A 100 -8.26 -3.45 -12.65
N TRP A 101 -8.41 -2.31 -11.96
CA TRP A 101 -7.87 -1.03 -12.44
C TRP A 101 -6.35 -1.01 -12.47
N LEU A 102 -5.67 -1.61 -11.49
CA LEU A 102 -4.22 -1.76 -11.55
C LEU A 102 -3.81 -2.55 -12.80
N ARG A 103 -4.47 -3.69 -13.04
CA ARG A 103 -4.23 -4.57 -14.18
C ARG A 103 -4.48 -3.91 -15.53
N THR A 104 -5.61 -3.20 -15.68
CA THR A 104 -5.96 -2.51 -16.93
C THR A 104 -5.26 -1.17 -17.10
N ARG A 105 -4.39 -0.78 -16.14
CA ARG A 105 -3.75 0.54 -16.10
C ARG A 105 -4.79 1.67 -16.14
N GLY A 106 -5.93 1.43 -15.51
CA GLY A 106 -7.07 2.33 -15.46
C GLY A 106 -6.73 3.65 -14.75
N PRO A 107 -7.57 4.68 -14.96
CA PRO A 107 -7.41 5.97 -14.31
C PRO A 107 -7.51 5.82 -12.78
N TYR A 108 -6.90 6.74 -12.04
CA TYR A 108 -7.05 6.81 -10.60
C TYR A 108 -8.49 7.22 -10.25
N VAL A 109 -9.33 6.27 -9.83
CA VAL A 109 -10.76 6.51 -9.53
C VAL A 109 -11.08 6.55 -8.03
N ALA A 110 -10.15 6.13 -7.17
CA ALA A 110 -10.41 6.14 -5.73
C ALA A 110 -10.16 7.54 -5.15
N GLU A 111 -11.20 8.30 -4.88
CA GLU A 111 -11.14 9.24 -3.75
C GLU A 111 -10.57 8.48 -2.54
N LEU A 112 -9.47 9.00 -2.01
CA LEU A 112 -8.70 8.42 -0.92
C LEU A 112 -9.52 8.50 0.39
N GLN A 113 -10.60 7.72 0.50
CA GLN A 113 -11.63 7.80 1.56
C GLN A 113 -11.08 7.61 2.98
N VAL A 114 -9.85 7.10 3.13
CA VAL A 114 -9.18 6.89 4.42
C VAL A 114 -8.81 8.21 5.12
N ARG A 115 -8.66 9.32 4.40
CA ARG A 115 -8.39 10.61 5.05
C ARG A 115 -9.58 11.19 5.80
N ARG A 116 -10.83 10.77 5.51
CA ARG A 116 -12.00 11.25 6.28
C ARG A 116 -12.01 10.66 7.69
N ALA A 117 -11.81 9.35 7.83
CA ALA A 117 -11.83 8.68 9.13
C ALA A 117 -10.67 9.14 10.05
N ALA A 118 -9.44 9.25 9.52
CA ALA A 118 -8.31 9.71 10.33
C ALA A 118 -8.36 11.21 10.68
N ALA A 119 -8.89 12.05 9.77
CA ALA A 119 -9.10 13.46 10.06
C ALA A 119 -10.32 13.71 10.98
N GLU A 120 -11.27 12.78 11.07
CA GLU A 120 -12.37 12.81 12.03
C GLU A 120 -11.88 12.40 13.43
N LEU A 121 -11.10 11.33 13.53
CA LEU A 121 -10.43 10.93 14.78
C LEU A 121 -9.53 12.04 15.36
N LEU A 122 -8.67 12.65 14.52
CA LEU A 122 -7.85 13.79 14.95
C LEU A 122 -8.67 15.03 15.34
N ARG A 123 -9.88 15.20 14.79
CA ARG A 123 -10.77 16.32 15.15
C ARG A 123 -11.53 16.03 16.45
N GLU A 124 -11.82 14.77 16.77
CA GLU A 124 -12.37 14.37 18.07
C GLU A 124 -11.33 14.55 19.18
N ASP A 125 -10.11 14.04 19.01
CA ASP A 125 -9.04 14.17 20.00
C ASP A 125 -8.74 15.64 20.36
N VAL A 126 -8.73 16.52 19.35
CA VAL A 126 -8.51 17.97 19.56
C VAL A 126 -9.66 18.60 20.35
N ARG A 127 -10.92 18.23 20.10
CA ARG A 127 -12.08 18.73 20.85
C ARG A 127 -12.07 18.25 22.29
N GLU A 128 -11.68 17.01 22.54
CA GLU A 128 -11.58 16.46 23.89
C GLU A 128 -10.50 17.18 24.71
N LEU A 129 -9.37 17.49 24.08
CA LEU A 129 -8.29 18.28 24.68
C LEU A 129 -8.72 19.71 25.01
N GLU A 130 -9.46 20.37 24.12
CA GLU A 130 -9.98 21.72 24.38
C GLU A 130 -11.02 21.72 25.50
N ALA A 131 -11.94 20.75 25.51
CA ALA A 131 -12.92 20.59 26.59
C ALA A 131 -12.26 20.28 27.95
N ALA A 132 -11.16 19.53 27.96
CA ALA A 132 -10.37 19.29 29.17
C ALA A 132 -9.74 20.59 29.71
N LYS A 133 -9.14 21.40 28.84
CA LYS A 133 -8.57 22.70 29.21
C LYS A 133 -9.63 23.69 29.72
N GLU A 134 -10.82 23.69 29.13
CA GLU A 134 -11.94 24.54 29.55
C GLU A 134 -12.40 24.19 30.98
N ARG A 135 -12.47 22.88 31.31
CA ARG A 135 -12.80 22.41 32.66
C ARG A 135 -11.74 22.84 33.66
N GLU A 136 -10.46 22.65 33.33
CA GLU A 136 -9.34 23.03 34.19
C GLU A 136 -9.36 24.53 34.52
N ARG A 137 -9.67 25.39 33.54
CA ARG A 137 -9.82 26.84 33.76
C ARG A 137 -10.99 27.20 34.68
N ARG A 138 -12.09 26.46 34.67
CA ARG A 138 -13.25 26.69 35.56
C ARG A 138 -13.02 26.24 36.99
N TYR A 139 -12.11 25.29 37.23
CA TYR A 139 -11.79 24.81 38.57
C TYR A 139 -10.68 25.62 39.26
N HIS A 140 -9.88 26.36 38.48
CA HIS A 140 -8.72 27.11 38.99
C HIS A 140 -8.81 28.64 38.81
N GLY A 141 -9.94 29.17 38.34
CA GLY A 141 -10.28 30.59 38.36
C GLY A 141 -11.41 30.86 39.34
#